data_AF-A0A1B6LPM8-F1
#
_entry.id   AF-A0A1B6LPM8-F1
#
_cell.length_a   1.000
_cell.length_b   1.000
_cell.length_c   1.000
_cell.angle_alpha   90.00
_cell.angle_beta   90.00
_cell.angle_gamma   90.00
#
_symmetry.space_group_name_H-M   'P 1'
#
loop_
_entity.id
_entity.type
_entity.pdbx_description
1 polymer ?
#
loop_
_entity_poly.entity_id
_entity_poly.type
_entity_poly.pdbx_seq_one_letter_code
_entity_poly.pdbx_strand_id
1 'polypeptide(L)'
;EMAALPMGSQIRMDLIERTQCLKLLVAVTILTCATEGDRAETLNKWIQVAIDTKTALGNLFGFASIMLGLCMPQIQRLTVTWHVLRQKFTDSAFNFEAKLRPTLKSMNECTNPQAPNTTIPHLLPCVLLQERSIEEIMGQNSKPLSSLEVSCLSSWESSTSDFGLGTLFAHLEASRKFGESLASLRRNAEIVLGDSKVDDLLLDMFRTEFHLKFLWGSRGACVSAADRHSKFEQVLTVMSEKCEPPEPPAPLQPSQAYSPAIGTSV
;
A
#
# COMPACT_ATOMS: atom_id res chain seq x y z
N GLU A 1 -4.20 -13.76 -17.08
CA GLU A 1 -4.75 -15.14 -17.21
C GLU A 1 -4.12 -16.10 -16.22
N MET A 2 -2.81 -16.41 -16.34
CA MET A 2 -2.16 -17.42 -15.48
C MET A 2 -2.38 -17.23 -13.98
N ALA A 3 -2.36 -15.99 -13.49
CA ALA A 3 -2.59 -15.69 -12.08
C ALA A 3 -3.97 -16.18 -11.58
N ALA A 4 -4.99 -16.25 -12.43
CA ALA A 4 -6.33 -16.72 -12.06
C ALA A 4 -6.48 -18.25 -12.09
N LEU A 5 -5.48 -18.98 -12.64
CA LEU A 5 -5.53 -20.44 -12.77
C LEU A 5 -4.87 -21.12 -11.57
N PRO A 6 -5.26 -22.37 -11.20
CA PRO A 6 -4.64 -23.10 -10.09
C PRO A 6 -3.11 -23.24 -10.22
N MET A 7 -2.64 -23.51 -11.43
CA MET A 7 -1.20 -23.62 -11.77
C MET A 7 -0.42 -22.29 -11.69
N GLY A 8 -1.10 -21.17 -11.43
CA GLY A 8 -0.52 -19.83 -11.36
C GLY A 8 0.14 -19.46 -10.03
N SER A 9 0.42 -20.40 -9.12
CA SER A 9 0.96 -20.05 -7.80
C SER A 9 2.27 -19.28 -7.88
N GLN A 10 3.21 -19.69 -8.74
CA GLN A 10 4.48 -18.97 -8.88
C GLN A 10 4.28 -17.51 -9.32
N ILE A 11 3.46 -17.26 -10.34
CA ILE A 11 3.20 -15.88 -10.81
C ILE A 11 2.48 -15.06 -9.73
N ARG A 12 1.61 -15.67 -8.91
CA ARG A 12 0.98 -14.97 -7.79
C ARG A 12 1.99 -14.59 -6.72
N MET A 13 2.89 -15.50 -6.36
CA MET A 13 3.97 -15.22 -5.42
C MET A 13 4.91 -14.12 -5.94
N ASP A 14 5.26 -14.15 -7.23
CA ASP A 14 6.08 -13.12 -7.86
C ASP A 14 5.40 -11.73 -7.85
N LEU A 15 4.07 -11.70 -8.08
CA LEU A 15 3.28 -10.47 -8.00
C LEU A 15 3.20 -9.92 -6.57
N ILE A 16 3.02 -10.79 -5.57
CA ILE A 16 3.01 -10.42 -4.15
C ILE A 16 4.38 -9.85 -3.75
N GLU A 17 5.48 -10.50 -4.14
CA GLU A 17 6.84 -10.03 -3.88
C GLU A 17 7.10 -8.68 -4.56
N ARG A 18 6.66 -8.52 -5.82
CA ARG A 18 6.77 -7.25 -6.55
C ARG A 18 6.03 -6.12 -5.85
N THR A 19 4.80 -6.37 -5.38
CA THR A 19 4.02 -5.39 -4.61
C THR A 19 4.73 -5.02 -3.31
N GLN A 20 5.19 -5.99 -2.54
CA GLN A 20 5.86 -5.71 -1.26
C GLN A 20 7.16 -4.93 -1.49
N CYS A 21 7.98 -5.32 -2.47
CA CYS A 21 9.20 -4.61 -2.82
C CYS A 21 8.94 -3.14 -3.20
N LEU A 22 7.94 -2.88 -4.06
CA LEU A 22 7.60 -1.51 -4.46
C LEU A 22 7.02 -0.69 -3.29
N LYS A 23 6.18 -1.30 -2.44
CA LYS A 23 5.69 -0.69 -1.20
C LYS A 23 6.85 -0.23 -0.31
N LEU A 24 7.82 -1.12 -0.06
CA LEU A 24 8.98 -0.82 0.77
C LEU A 24 9.93 0.19 0.11
N LEU A 25 10.09 0.16 -1.21
CA LEU A 25 10.87 1.15 -1.96
C LEU A 25 10.31 2.57 -1.78
N VAL A 26 8.99 2.73 -1.89
CA VAL A 26 8.32 4.02 -1.67
C VAL A 26 8.61 4.53 -0.25
N ALA A 27 8.44 3.67 0.76
CA ALA A 27 8.66 4.07 2.15
C ALA A 27 10.13 4.42 2.44
N VAL A 28 11.08 3.58 2.01
CA VAL A 28 12.50 3.81 2.30
C VAL A 28 13.02 5.07 1.60
N THR A 29 12.62 5.34 0.36
CA THR A 29 13.07 6.55 -0.37
C THR A 29 12.63 7.83 0.34
N ILE A 30 11.42 7.85 0.92
CA ILE A 30 10.96 8.97 1.76
C ILE A 30 11.77 9.04 3.07
N LEU A 31 11.96 7.92 3.77
CA LEU A 31 12.63 7.90 5.08
C LEU A 31 14.15 8.12 5.00
N THR A 32 14.75 8.00 3.81
CA THR A 32 16.17 8.31 3.61
C THR A 32 16.47 9.80 3.42
N CYS A 33 15.47 10.67 3.18
CA CYS A 33 15.78 12.08 2.97
C CYS A 33 16.18 12.77 4.28
N ALA A 34 17.20 13.62 4.20
CA ALA A 34 17.83 14.23 5.37
C ALA A 34 16.94 15.25 6.07
N THR A 35 16.24 16.11 5.31
CA THR A 35 15.43 17.20 5.85
C THR A 35 13.93 16.94 5.67
N GLU A 36 13.11 17.55 6.53
CA GLU A 36 11.65 17.55 6.41
C GLU A 36 11.17 18.10 5.05
N GLY A 37 11.88 19.11 4.52
CA GLY A 37 11.61 19.69 3.21
C GLY A 37 11.82 18.69 2.08
N ASP A 38 12.98 18.02 2.06
CA ASP A 38 13.30 17.02 1.03
C ASP A 38 12.37 15.80 1.12
N ARG A 39 12.01 15.39 2.36
CA ARG A 39 11.03 14.33 2.59
C ARG A 39 9.66 14.72 2.03
N ALA A 40 9.18 15.94 2.31
CA ALA A 40 7.89 16.41 1.81
C ALA A 40 7.87 16.53 0.28
N GLU A 41 8.99 16.93 -0.34
CA GLU A 41 9.11 16.95 -1.80
C GLU A 41 9.10 15.53 -2.39
N THR A 42 9.82 14.59 -1.79
CA THR A 42 9.84 13.17 -2.22
C THR A 42 8.46 12.53 -2.05
N LEU A 43 7.78 12.82 -0.95
CA LEU A 43 6.40 12.41 -0.69
C LEU A 43 5.44 12.98 -1.75
N ASN A 44 5.57 14.27 -2.09
CA ASN A 44 4.82 14.90 -3.17
C ASN A 44 5.04 14.19 -4.51
N LYS A 45 6.30 13.88 -4.87
CA LYS A 45 6.62 13.16 -6.10
C LYS A 45 5.97 11.77 -6.15
N TRP A 46 6.00 11.01 -5.05
CA TRP A 46 5.32 9.71 -5.00
C TRP A 46 3.79 9.82 -5.14
N ILE A 47 3.18 10.88 -4.59
CA ILE A 47 1.74 11.15 -4.80
C ILE A 47 1.46 11.45 -6.28
N GLN A 48 2.29 12.26 -6.94
CA GLN A 48 2.16 12.56 -8.37
C GLN A 48 2.33 11.29 -9.21
N VAL A 49 3.34 10.47 -8.92
CA VAL A 49 3.54 9.17 -9.60
C VAL A 49 2.34 8.25 -9.38
N ALA A 50 1.73 8.23 -8.18
CA ALA A 50 0.52 7.45 -7.95
C ALA A 50 -0.67 7.95 -8.78
N ILE A 51 -0.83 9.27 -8.92
CA ILE A 51 -1.86 9.87 -9.79
C ILE A 51 -1.65 9.41 -11.23
N ASP A 52 -0.47 9.64 -11.79
CA ASP A 52 -0.17 9.30 -13.20
C ASP A 52 -0.27 7.80 -13.46
N THR A 53 0.21 6.98 -12.53
CA THR A 53 0.10 5.51 -12.61
C THR A 53 -1.36 5.06 -12.70
N LYS A 54 -2.27 5.73 -11.97
CA LYS A 54 -3.70 5.45 -12.04
C LYS A 54 -4.36 6.04 -13.28
N THR A 55 -4.21 7.34 -13.51
CA THR A 55 -5.05 8.08 -14.46
C THR A 55 -4.48 8.13 -15.86
N ALA A 56 -3.17 8.34 -16.00
CA ALA A 56 -2.51 8.39 -17.30
C ALA A 56 -2.23 6.97 -17.81
N LEU A 57 -1.74 6.08 -16.94
CA LEU A 57 -1.35 4.73 -17.34
C LEU A 57 -2.45 3.68 -17.18
N GLY A 58 -3.50 3.93 -16.39
CA GLY A 58 -4.51 2.90 -16.11
C GLY A 58 -3.94 1.67 -15.40
N ASN A 59 -2.79 1.80 -14.71
CA ASN A 59 -2.09 0.72 -14.03
C ASN A 59 -2.52 0.66 -12.56
N LEU A 60 -3.62 -0.04 -12.30
CA LEU A 60 -4.21 -0.14 -10.96
C LEU A 60 -3.34 -0.96 -10.00
N PHE A 61 -2.61 -1.96 -10.51
CA PHE A 61 -1.66 -2.77 -9.73
C PHE A 61 -0.47 -1.94 -9.19
N GLY A 62 0.13 -1.12 -10.05
CA GLY A 62 1.21 -0.21 -9.68
C GLY A 62 0.73 0.88 -8.73
N PHE A 63 -0.42 1.49 -9.03
CA PHE A 63 -1.07 2.47 -8.17
C PHE A 63 -1.29 1.92 -6.75
N ALA A 64 -1.88 0.73 -6.62
CA ALA A 64 -2.12 0.11 -5.32
C ALA A 64 -0.81 -0.13 -4.55
N SER A 65 0.23 -0.61 -5.22
CA SER A 65 1.54 -0.85 -4.61
C SER A 65 2.19 0.44 -4.07
N ILE A 66 2.12 1.55 -4.81
CA ILE A 66 2.60 2.86 -4.35
C ILE A 66 1.78 3.36 -3.17
N MET A 67 0.46 3.28 -3.26
CA MET A 67 -0.43 3.73 -2.19
C MET A 67 -0.25 2.93 -0.91
N LEU A 68 0.03 1.64 -0.98
CA LEU A 68 0.37 0.83 0.18
C LEU A 68 1.65 1.31 0.87
N GLY A 69 2.64 1.80 0.11
CA GLY A 69 3.84 2.42 0.65
C GLY A 69 3.55 3.75 1.34
N LEU A 70 2.78 4.62 0.66
CA LEU A 70 2.36 5.92 1.21
C LEU A 70 1.52 5.76 2.48
N CYS A 71 0.68 4.73 2.56
CA CYS A 71 -0.19 4.44 3.71
C CYS A 71 0.50 3.63 4.81
N MET A 72 1.79 3.31 4.71
CA MET A 72 2.49 2.62 5.79
C MET A 72 2.46 3.45 7.09
N PRO A 73 2.22 2.83 8.27
CA PRO A 73 2.21 3.54 9.55
C PRO A 73 3.45 4.40 9.78
N GLN A 74 4.61 3.90 9.37
CA GLN A 74 5.92 4.57 9.44
C GLN A 74 5.96 5.88 8.63
N ILE A 75 5.20 5.98 7.53
CA ILE A 75 5.11 7.20 6.72
C ILE A 75 3.99 8.10 7.26
N GLN A 76 2.87 7.52 7.67
CA GLN A 76 1.71 8.25 8.15
C GLN A 76 1.94 9.01 9.46
N ARG A 77 2.83 8.51 10.32
CA ARG A 77 3.19 9.16 11.58
C ARG A 77 4.07 10.42 11.46
N LEU A 78 4.59 10.73 10.27
CA LEU A 78 5.49 11.86 10.04
C LEU A 78 4.73 13.20 10.00
N THR A 79 4.16 13.59 11.14
CA THR A 79 3.29 14.77 11.28
C THR A 79 3.91 16.05 10.71
N VAL A 80 5.19 16.29 10.95
CA VAL A 80 5.89 17.49 10.48
C VAL A 80 6.05 17.45 8.96
N THR A 81 6.51 16.32 8.42
CA THR A 81 6.62 16.11 6.97
C THR A 81 5.27 16.30 6.25
N TRP A 82 4.18 15.73 6.79
CA TRP A 82 2.83 15.91 6.25
C TRP A 82 2.33 17.34 6.37
N HIS A 83 2.73 18.07 7.42
CA HIS A 83 2.42 19.48 7.57
C HIS A 83 3.11 20.32 6.49
N VAL A 84 4.41 20.10 6.27
CA VAL A 84 5.17 20.76 5.18
C VAL A 84 4.57 20.45 3.81
N LEU A 85 4.16 19.20 3.56
CA LEU A 85 3.45 18.82 2.34
C LEU A 85 2.17 19.64 2.16
N ARG A 86 1.34 19.77 3.20
CA ARG A 86 0.08 20.54 3.15
C ARG A 86 0.30 22.03 2.91
N GLN A 87 1.42 22.58 3.36
CA GLN A 87 1.75 23.99 3.15
C GLN A 87 2.31 24.27 1.75
N LYS A 88 3.20 23.41 1.25
CA LYS A 88 3.93 23.63 -0.01
C LYS A 88 3.28 22.98 -1.24
N PHE A 89 2.57 21.88 -1.04
CA PHE A 89 2.01 21.02 -2.08
C PHE A 89 0.55 20.66 -1.76
N THR A 90 -0.27 21.69 -1.47
CA THR A 90 -1.65 21.57 -1.00
C THR A 90 -2.50 20.66 -1.88
N ASP A 91 -2.38 20.78 -3.21
CA ASP A 91 -3.14 19.97 -4.16
C ASP A 91 -2.79 18.49 -4.04
N SER A 92 -1.52 18.13 -3.92
CA SER A 92 -1.09 16.75 -3.73
C SER A 92 -1.60 16.18 -2.41
N ALA A 93 -1.51 16.95 -1.32
CA ALA A 93 -2.04 16.54 -0.03
C ALA A 93 -3.56 16.32 -0.08
N PHE A 94 -4.31 17.21 -0.74
CA PHE A 94 -5.74 17.06 -0.94
C PHE A 94 -6.07 15.84 -1.80
N ASN A 95 -5.39 15.65 -2.94
CA ASN A 95 -5.63 14.51 -3.82
C ASN A 95 -5.36 13.19 -3.11
N PHE A 96 -4.30 13.12 -2.31
CA PHE A 96 -3.98 11.93 -1.53
C PHE A 96 -5.12 11.55 -0.55
N GLU A 97 -5.58 12.50 0.27
CA GLU A 97 -6.62 12.26 1.28
C GLU A 97 -8.01 12.06 0.67
N ALA A 98 -8.42 12.96 -0.24
CA ALA A 98 -9.79 13.01 -0.73
C ALA A 98 -10.05 12.09 -1.92
N LYS A 99 -9.01 11.65 -2.64
CA LYS A 99 -9.18 10.84 -3.86
C LYS A 99 -8.42 9.52 -3.81
N LEU A 100 -7.12 9.54 -3.56
CA LEU A 100 -6.30 8.34 -3.72
C LEU A 100 -6.59 7.30 -2.63
N ARG A 101 -6.65 7.70 -1.34
CA ARG A 101 -6.99 6.77 -0.26
C ARG A 101 -8.41 6.17 -0.41
N PRO A 102 -9.47 6.96 -0.65
CA PRO A 102 -10.79 6.41 -0.93
C PRO A 102 -10.80 5.45 -2.14
N THR A 103 -10.04 5.77 -3.19
CA THR A 103 -9.92 4.87 -4.35
C THR A 103 -9.27 3.54 -3.96
N LEU A 104 -8.15 3.54 -3.23
CA LEU A 104 -7.51 2.29 -2.80
C LEU A 104 -8.49 1.45 -1.96
N LYS A 105 -9.21 2.10 -1.05
CA LYS A 105 -10.23 1.44 -0.23
C LYS A 105 -11.33 0.81 -1.10
N SER A 106 -11.94 1.56 -2.01
CA SER A 106 -13.00 1.04 -2.88
C SER A 106 -12.51 -0.05 -3.84
N MET A 107 -11.25 0.02 -4.30
CA MET A 107 -10.61 -1.04 -5.06
C MET A 107 -10.45 -2.32 -4.23
N ASN A 108 -10.00 -2.21 -2.98
CA ASN A 108 -9.88 -3.36 -2.06
C ASN A 108 -11.25 -3.96 -1.69
N GLU A 109 -12.30 -3.14 -1.62
CA GLU A 109 -13.68 -3.59 -1.36
C GLU A 109 -14.39 -4.10 -2.62
N CYS A 110 -13.73 -4.09 -3.79
CA CYS A 110 -14.30 -4.45 -5.09
C CYS A 110 -15.53 -3.61 -5.50
N THR A 111 -15.65 -2.38 -4.99
CA THR A 111 -16.76 -1.45 -5.29
C THR A 111 -16.40 -0.42 -6.35
N ASN A 112 -15.14 -0.40 -6.80
CA ASN A 112 -14.65 0.51 -7.83
C ASN A 112 -14.75 -0.14 -9.23
N PRO A 113 -15.67 0.29 -10.11
CA PRO A 113 -15.70 -0.21 -11.48
C PRO A 113 -14.41 0.17 -12.21
N GLN A 114 -13.83 -0.77 -12.93
CA GLN A 114 -12.60 -0.52 -13.67
C GLN A 114 -12.86 0.41 -14.85
N ALA A 115 -12.02 1.43 -14.99
CA ALA A 115 -12.14 2.39 -16.08
C ALA A 115 -11.81 1.70 -17.43
N PRO A 116 -12.45 2.10 -18.55
CA PRO A 116 -12.21 1.48 -19.86
C PRO A 116 -10.76 1.55 -20.35
N ASN A 117 -9.99 2.53 -19.87
CA ASN A 117 -8.58 2.74 -20.19
C ASN A 117 -7.61 1.95 -19.28
N THR A 118 -8.11 1.03 -18.45
CA THR A 118 -7.25 0.20 -17.59
C THR A 118 -6.27 -0.61 -18.45
N THR A 119 -4.99 -0.60 -18.07
CA THR A 119 -3.91 -1.38 -18.71
C THR A 119 -3.52 -2.57 -17.87
N ILE A 120 -3.47 -2.40 -16.55
CA ILE A 120 -3.20 -3.46 -15.58
C ILE A 120 -4.25 -3.38 -14.47
N PRO A 121 -5.09 -4.42 -14.29
CA PRO A 121 -6.17 -4.42 -13.31
C PRO A 121 -5.63 -4.51 -11.87
N HIS A 122 -6.50 -4.29 -10.89
CA HIS A 122 -6.17 -4.51 -9.48
C HIS A 122 -6.12 -6.00 -9.17
N LEU A 123 -4.92 -6.57 -9.20
CA LEU A 123 -4.71 -8.02 -9.03
C LEU A 123 -4.53 -8.43 -7.57
N LEU A 124 -4.11 -7.50 -6.71
CA LEU A 124 -3.56 -7.83 -5.40
C LEU A 124 -4.53 -8.59 -4.47
N PRO A 125 -5.81 -8.18 -4.30
CA PRO A 125 -6.73 -8.90 -3.42
C PRO A 125 -6.96 -10.33 -3.90
N CYS A 126 -7.12 -10.53 -5.21
CA CYS A 126 -7.33 -11.86 -5.78
C CYS A 126 -6.11 -12.78 -5.58
N VAL A 127 -4.89 -12.28 -5.83
CA VAL A 127 -3.69 -13.11 -5.65
C VAL A 127 -3.44 -13.45 -4.19
N LEU A 128 -3.70 -12.53 -3.26
CA LEU A 128 -3.59 -12.81 -1.82
C LEU A 128 -4.62 -13.85 -1.37
N LEU A 129 -5.88 -13.75 -1.82
CA LEU A 129 -6.92 -14.72 -1.49
C LEU A 129 -6.62 -16.13 -2.02
N GLN A 130 -6.05 -16.23 -3.22
CA GLN A 130 -5.73 -17.51 -3.84
C GLN A 130 -4.49 -18.21 -3.24
N GLU A 131 -3.62 -17.47 -2.57
CA GLU A 131 -2.46 -18.02 -1.87
C GLU A 131 -2.75 -18.31 -0.38
N ARG A 132 -3.99 -18.08 0.09
CA ARG A 132 -4.43 -18.52 1.42
C ARG A 132 -4.99 -19.93 1.37
N SER A 133 -4.65 -20.70 2.39
CA SER A 133 -5.27 -22.00 2.68
C SER A 133 -6.69 -21.83 3.22
N ILE A 134 -7.51 -22.88 3.11
CA ILE A 134 -8.88 -22.88 3.62
C ILE A 134 -8.85 -22.74 5.15
N GLU A 135 -7.89 -23.37 5.82
CA GLU A 135 -7.70 -23.31 7.26
C GLU A 135 -7.36 -21.90 7.75
N GLU A 136 -6.57 -21.14 6.97
CA GLU A 136 -6.29 -19.72 7.24
C GLU A 136 -7.54 -18.86 7.06
N ILE A 137 -8.35 -19.10 6.01
CA ILE A 137 -9.60 -18.37 5.77
C ILE A 137 -10.62 -18.65 6.88
N MET A 138 -10.67 -19.89 7.39
CA MET A 138 -11.57 -20.29 8.48
C MET A 138 -11.06 -19.87 9.87
N GLY A 139 -9.91 -19.21 9.97
CA GLY A 139 -9.33 -18.75 11.24
C GLY A 139 -8.86 -19.90 12.14
N GLN A 140 -8.65 -21.10 11.59
CA GLN A 140 -8.25 -22.29 12.35
C GLN A 140 -6.73 -22.39 12.53
N ASN A 141 -5.95 -21.73 11.68
CA ASN A 141 -4.49 -21.66 11.78
C ASN A 141 -4.01 -20.30 12.33
N SER A 142 -3.08 -20.33 13.29
CA SER A 142 -2.56 -19.17 14.02
C SER A 142 -1.45 -18.39 13.29
N LYS A 143 -1.31 -18.53 11.97
CA LYS A 143 -0.26 -17.79 11.25
C LYS A 143 -0.61 -16.29 11.26
N PRO A 144 0.31 -15.41 11.68
CA PRO A 144 0.07 -13.99 11.60
C PRO A 144 -0.07 -13.56 10.14
N LEU A 145 -1.09 -12.75 9.85
CA LEU A 145 -1.30 -12.16 8.54
C LEU A 145 -0.07 -11.33 8.14
N SER A 146 0.32 -11.42 6.88
CA SER A 146 1.34 -10.54 6.32
C SER A 146 0.86 -9.08 6.28
N SER A 147 1.81 -8.16 6.26
CA SER A 147 1.53 -6.72 6.18
C SER A 147 0.67 -6.32 4.97
N LEU A 148 0.79 -7.04 3.84
CA LEU A 148 -0.08 -6.84 2.68
C LEU A 148 -1.50 -7.33 2.94
N GLU A 149 -1.66 -8.52 3.52
CA GLU A 149 -2.97 -9.07 3.86
C GLU A 149 -3.71 -8.16 4.85
N VAL A 150 -3.01 -7.65 5.87
CA VAL A 150 -3.59 -6.69 6.82
C VAL A 150 -4.07 -5.42 6.11
N SER A 151 -3.25 -4.89 5.20
CA SER A 151 -3.53 -3.63 4.51
C SER A 151 -4.62 -3.76 3.43
N CYS A 152 -4.77 -4.95 2.84
CA CYS A 152 -5.65 -5.18 1.68
C CYS A 152 -6.95 -5.91 2.00
N LEU A 153 -6.95 -6.82 2.98
CA LEU A 153 -8.05 -7.75 3.23
C LEU A 153 -8.77 -7.43 4.55
N SER A 154 -8.01 -7.17 5.62
CA SER A 154 -8.59 -7.07 6.97
C SER A 154 -9.69 -6.03 7.11
N SER A 155 -9.61 -4.91 6.38
CA SER A 155 -10.61 -3.84 6.47
C SER A 155 -12.03 -4.32 6.13
N TRP A 156 -12.21 -5.20 5.14
CA TRP A 156 -13.54 -5.65 4.72
C TRP A 156 -13.92 -7.02 5.28
N GLU A 157 -12.94 -7.81 5.72
CA GLU A 157 -13.17 -9.04 6.49
C GLU A 157 -13.76 -8.74 7.87
N SER A 158 -13.39 -7.62 8.50
CA SER A 158 -13.83 -7.29 9.87
C SER A 158 -14.97 -6.27 9.95
N SER A 159 -15.26 -5.52 8.88
CA SER A 159 -16.19 -4.37 8.94
C SER A 159 -17.62 -4.68 8.49
N THR A 160 -17.82 -5.82 7.83
CA THR A 160 -19.10 -6.19 7.21
C THR A 160 -19.79 -7.29 8.01
N SER A 161 -21.14 -7.29 8.01
CA SER A 161 -21.93 -8.25 8.78
C SER A 161 -21.84 -9.69 8.27
N ASP A 162 -21.40 -9.86 7.02
CA ASP A 162 -21.15 -11.14 6.37
C ASP A 162 -19.66 -11.54 6.43
N PHE A 163 -18.87 -10.89 7.29
CA PHE A 163 -17.43 -11.17 7.46
C PHE A 163 -16.63 -11.07 6.16
N GLY A 164 -17.07 -10.22 5.24
CA GLY A 164 -16.38 -9.95 3.98
C GLY A 164 -16.67 -10.93 2.85
N LEU A 165 -17.57 -11.89 3.05
CA LEU A 165 -17.87 -12.93 2.05
C LEU A 165 -18.37 -12.36 0.71
N GLY A 166 -19.18 -11.30 0.73
CA GLY A 166 -19.64 -10.61 -0.47
C GLY A 166 -18.49 -9.96 -1.25
N THR A 167 -17.56 -9.30 -0.55
CA THR A 167 -16.36 -8.71 -1.16
C THR A 167 -15.43 -9.78 -1.72
N LEU A 168 -15.24 -10.89 -1.01
CA LEU A 168 -14.48 -12.04 -1.48
C LEU A 168 -15.08 -12.58 -2.79
N PHE A 169 -16.40 -12.82 -2.81
CA PHE A 169 -17.10 -13.29 -4.00
C PHE A 169 -16.95 -12.33 -5.18
N ALA A 170 -17.07 -11.02 -4.94
CA ALA A 170 -16.90 -10.00 -5.96
C ALA A 170 -15.50 -10.02 -6.59
N HIS A 171 -14.44 -10.20 -5.78
CA HIS A 171 -13.07 -10.34 -6.30
C HIS A 171 -12.88 -11.63 -7.12
N LEU A 172 -13.46 -12.75 -6.68
CA LEU A 172 -13.42 -14.00 -7.44
C LEU A 172 -14.17 -13.86 -8.77
N GLU A 173 -15.33 -13.20 -8.79
CA GLU A 173 -16.09 -12.96 -10.02
C GLU A 173 -15.32 -12.03 -10.97
N ALA A 174 -14.74 -10.94 -10.45
CA ALA A 174 -13.91 -10.04 -11.24
C ALA A 174 -12.70 -10.76 -11.85
N SER A 175 -12.07 -11.66 -11.09
CA SER A 175 -10.92 -12.45 -11.56
C SER A 175 -11.27 -13.35 -12.75
N ARG A 176 -12.47 -13.93 -12.77
CA ARG A 176 -12.95 -14.74 -13.90
C ARG A 176 -13.05 -13.92 -15.19
N LYS A 177 -13.40 -12.63 -15.08
CA LYS A 177 -13.54 -11.69 -16.21
C LYS A 177 -12.18 -11.18 -16.72
N PHE A 178 -11.07 -11.44 -16.03
CA PHE A 178 -9.75 -11.01 -16.51
C PHE A 178 -9.35 -11.68 -17.82
N GLY A 179 -9.71 -12.96 -18.03
CA GLY A 179 -9.43 -13.66 -19.29
C GLY A 179 -10.10 -13.00 -20.49
N GLU A 180 -11.35 -12.59 -20.33
CA GLU A 180 -12.15 -11.95 -21.39
C GLU A 180 -11.63 -10.55 -21.75
N SER A 181 -11.02 -9.84 -20.80
CA SER A 181 -10.54 -8.47 -20.96
C SER A 181 -9.08 -8.34 -21.42
N LEU A 182 -8.33 -9.44 -21.55
CA LEU A 182 -6.89 -9.41 -21.87
C LEU A 182 -6.55 -8.65 -23.16
N ALA A 183 -7.34 -8.84 -24.22
CA ALA A 183 -7.11 -8.17 -25.49
C ALA A 183 -7.26 -6.65 -25.35
N SER A 184 -8.24 -6.20 -24.57
CA SER A 184 -8.46 -4.77 -24.27
C SER A 184 -7.33 -4.20 -23.42
N LEU A 185 -6.95 -4.90 -22.33
CA LEU A 185 -5.85 -4.49 -21.46
C LEU A 185 -4.52 -4.35 -22.22
N ARG A 186 -4.20 -5.33 -23.08
CA ARG A 186 -3.02 -5.29 -23.95
C ARG A 186 -3.06 -4.11 -24.92
N ARG A 187 -4.18 -3.93 -25.63
CA ARG A 187 -4.36 -2.80 -26.55
C ARG A 187 -4.18 -1.45 -25.83
N ASN A 188 -4.77 -1.29 -24.65
CA ASN A 188 -4.63 -0.07 -23.86
C ASN A 188 -3.16 0.18 -23.47
N ALA A 189 -2.44 -0.87 -23.07
CA ALA A 189 -1.02 -0.75 -22.73
C ALA A 189 -0.17 -0.36 -23.95
N GLU A 190 -0.43 -0.96 -25.12
CA GLU A 190 0.24 -0.62 -26.37
C GLU A 190 -0.01 0.83 -26.79
N ILE A 191 -1.24 1.34 -26.64
CA ILE A 191 -1.59 2.73 -26.94
C ILE A 191 -0.84 3.70 -26.02
N VAL A 192 -0.85 3.43 -24.71
CA VAL A 192 -0.22 4.31 -23.71
C VAL A 192 1.31 4.30 -23.83
N LEU A 193 1.90 3.16 -24.19
CA LEU A 193 3.36 3.00 -24.27
C LEU A 193 3.94 3.21 -25.67
N GLY A 194 3.12 3.36 -26.71
CA GLY A 194 3.53 3.29 -28.11
C GLY A 194 4.70 4.19 -28.49
N ASP A 195 4.68 5.44 -28.06
CA ASP A 195 5.75 6.42 -28.32
C ASP A 195 6.65 6.69 -27.10
N SER A 196 6.57 5.84 -26.08
CA SER A 196 7.32 6.04 -24.83
C SER A 196 8.81 5.81 -25.05
N LYS A 197 9.62 6.82 -24.73
CA LYS A 197 11.07 6.68 -24.61
C LYS A 197 11.37 6.33 -23.17
N VAL A 198 11.72 5.07 -22.93
CA VAL A 198 12.05 4.61 -21.59
C VAL A 198 13.56 4.56 -21.41
N ASP A 199 14.02 5.17 -20.32
CA ASP A 199 15.44 5.12 -19.92
C ASP A 199 15.76 3.73 -19.35
N ASP A 200 16.86 3.13 -19.82
CA ASP A 200 17.24 1.75 -19.45
C ASP A 200 17.61 1.62 -17.96
N LEU A 201 18.23 2.65 -17.36
CA LEU A 201 18.57 2.65 -15.94
C LEU A 201 17.31 2.76 -15.09
N LEU A 202 16.36 3.59 -15.52
CA LEU A 202 15.05 3.72 -14.88
C LEU A 202 14.26 2.41 -14.97
N LEU A 203 14.29 1.74 -16.13
CA LEU A 203 13.69 0.42 -16.28
C LEU A 203 14.28 -0.59 -15.32
N ASP A 204 15.60 -0.66 -15.21
CA ASP A 204 16.28 -1.59 -14.32
C ASP A 204 15.97 -1.28 -12.85
N MET A 205 15.90 0.01 -12.48
CA MET A 205 15.53 0.45 -11.13
C MET A 205 14.15 -0.08 -10.70
N PHE A 206 13.19 -0.21 -11.62
CA PHE A 206 11.83 -0.70 -11.35
C PHE A 206 11.65 -2.23 -11.51
N ARG A 207 12.75 -2.97 -11.69
CA ARG A 207 12.75 -4.43 -11.65
C ARG A 207 12.72 -4.92 -10.20
N THR A 208 11.99 -6.00 -9.97
CA THR A 208 11.85 -6.58 -8.62
C THR A 208 13.20 -7.08 -8.11
N GLU A 209 14.03 -7.60 -9.00
CA GLU A 209 15.40 -8.07 -8.76
C GLU A 209 16.31 -6.94 -8.28
N PHE A 210 16.15 -5.75 -8.86
CA PHE A 210 16.83 -4.55 -8.37
C PHE A 210 16.33 -4.19 -6.98
N HIS A 211 15.00 -4.10 -6.77
CA HIS A 211 14.43 -3.79 -5.45
C HIS A 211 14.91 -4.77 -4.37
N LEU A 212 14.94 -6.07 -4.66
CA LEU A 212 15.42 -7.11 -3.75
C LEU A 212 16.86 -6.84 -3.31
N LYS A 213 17.75 -6.57 -4.27
CA LYS A 213 19.16 -6.27 -3.98
C LYS A 213 19.33 -4.92 -3.30
N PHE A 214 18.54 -3.92 -3.66
CA PHE A 214 18.57 -2.58 -3.08
C PHE A 214 18.17 -2.60 -1.60
N LEU A 215 17.08 -3.30 -1.26
CA LEU A 215 16.52 -3.34 0.08
C LEU A 215 17.32 -4.25 1.03
N TRP A 216 17.80 -5.41 0.55
CA TRP A 216 18.39 -6.43 1.43
C TRP A 216 19.85 -6.79 1.08
N GLY A 217 20.41 -6.23 0.02
CA GLY A 217 21.72 -6.62 -0.49
C GLY A 217 21.72 -8.03 -1.10
N SER A 218 22.82 -8.40 -1.75
CA SER A 218 22.94 -9.67 -2.49
C SER A 218 22.74 -10.92 -1.63
N ARG A 219 23.17 -10.89 -0.36
CA ARG A 219 22.99 -12.02 0.58
C ARG A 219 21.60 -12.02 1.19
N GLY A 220 21.10 -10.86 1.58
CA GLY A 220 19.80 -10.74 2.22
C GLY A 220 18.65 -11.06 1.27
N ALA A 221 18.80 -10.78 -0.04
CA ALA A 221 17.80 -11.09 -1.06
C ALA A 221 17.47 -12.60 -1.18
N CYS A 222 18.37 -13.50 -0.77
CA CYS A 222 18.17 -14.95 -0.79
C CYS A 222 17.46 -15.49 0.47
N VAL A 223 17.18 -14.64 1.46
CA VAL A 223 16.47 -15.03 2.69
C VAL A 223 14.97 -15.14 2.42
N SER A 224 14.26 -15.90 3.27
CA SER A 224 12.80 -16.06 3.19
C SER A 224 12.07 -14.71 3.12
N ALA A 225 11.01 -14.64 2.31
CA ALA A 225 10.23 -13.42 2.14
C ALA A 225 9.66 -12.91 3.47
N ALA A 226 9.12 -13.81 4.30
CA ALA A 226 8.57 -13.47 5.61
C ALA A 226 9.60 -12.76 6.51
N ASP A 227 10.81 -13.31 6.61
CA ASP A 227 11.87 -12.72 7.45
C ASP A 227 12.37 -11.40 6.88
N ARG A 228 12.57 -11.33 5.56
CA ARG A 228 12.98 -10.10 4.86
C ARG A 228 12.01 -8.96 5.12
N HIS A 229 10.72 -9.22 4.94
CA HIS A 229 9.68 -8.22 5.09
C HIS A 229 9.55 -7.77 6.56
N SER A 230 9.47 -8.72 7.49
CA SER A 230 9.35 -8.40 8.92
C SER A 230 10.54 -7.57 9.43
N LYS A 231 11.78 -7.97 9.09
CA LYS A 231 12.97 -7.23 9.50
C LYS A 231 13.02 -5.83 8.88
N PHE A 232 12.68 -5.70 7.61
CA PHE A 232 12.75 -4.40 6.95
C PHE A 232 11.68 -3.44 7.48
N GLU A 233 10.49 -3.92 7.84
CA GLU A 233 9.48 -3.08 8.50
C GLU A 233 9.95 -2.56 9.86
N GLN A 234 10.70 -3.36 10.63
CA GLN A 234 11.34 -2.89 11.87
C GLN A 234 12.39 -1.81 11.59
N VAL A 235 13.20 -1.97 10.54
CA VAL A 235 14.16 -0.95 10.11
C VAL A 235 13.44 0.35 9.74
N LEU A 236 12.35 0.28 8.98
CA LEU A 236 11.56 1.47 8.62
C LEU A 236 10.94 2.14 9.85
N THR A 237 10.55 1.39 10.88
CA THR A 237 10.07 1.96 12.14
C THR A 237 11.16 2.79 12.81
N VAL A 238 12.38 2.24 12.95
CA VAL A 238 13.53 2.97 13.53
C VAL A 238 13.91 4.18 12.68
N MET A 239 13.87 4.06 11.35
CA MET A 239 14.12 5.20 10.46
C MET A 239 13.07 6.31 10.62
N SER A 240 11.80 5.93 10.72
CA SER A 240 10.69 6.87 10.95
C SER A 240 10.84 7.61 12.29
N GLU A 241 11.16 6.90 13.37
CA GLU A 241 11.43 7.49 14.69
C GLU A 241 12.66 8.41 14.67
N LYS A 242 13.68 8.07 13.89
CA LYS A 242 14.84 8.94 13.68
C LYS A 242 14.48 10.20 12.89
N CYS A 243 13.60 10.09 11.90
CA CYS A 243 13.12 11.25 11.13
C CYS A 243 12.28 12.19 11.99
N GLU A 244 11.34 11.64 12.77
CA GLU A 244 10.44 12.38 13.65
C GLU A 244 10.20 11.58 14.95
N PRO A 245 10.92 11.93 16.05
CA PRO A 245 10.79 11.25 17.33
C PRO A 245 9.35 11.26 17.85
N PRO A 246 8.90 10.19 18.52
CA PRO A 246 7.59 10.19 19.15
C PRO A 246 7.50 11.29 20.22
N GLU A 247 6.35 11.96 20.29
CA GLU A 247 6.11 12.93 21.37
C GLU A 247 6.23 12.23 22.73
N PRO A 248 6.93 12.82 23.71
CA PRO A 248 6.98 12.25 25.05
C PRO A 248 5.56 12.21 25.63
N PRO A 249 5.19 11.14 26.36
CA PRO A 249 3.86 11.04 26.96
C PRO A 249 3.62 12.26 27.86
N ALA A 250 2.43 12.85 27.72
CA ALA A 250 2.02 14.01 28.51
C ALA A 250 2.17 13.70 30.01
N PRO A 251 2.67 14.63 30.84
CA PRO A 251 2.73 14.42 32.29
C PRO A 251 1.34 14.09 32.82
N LEU A 252 1.23 13.01 33.60
CA LEU A 252 0.02 12.67 34.34
C LEU A 252 -0.41 13.89 35.15
N GLN A 253 -1.54 14.50 34.80
CA GLN A 253 -2.10 15.59 35.60
C GLN A 253 -2.42 15.04 36.99
N PRO A 254 -1.94 15.67 38.08
CA PRO A 254 -2.29 15.24 39.42
C PRO A 254 -3.81 15.34 39.58
N SER A 255 -4.43 14.24 40.02
CA SER A 255 -5.87 14.14 40.28
C SER A 255 -6.33 15.33 41.10
N GLN A 256 -7.19 16.18 40.53
CA GLN A 256 -7.83 17.26 41.27
C GLN A 256 -8.66 16.64 42.39
N ALA A 257 -8.20 16.81 43.63
CA ALA A 257 -8.96 16.48 44.82
C ALA A 257 -10.28 17.25 44.78
N TYR A 258 -11.38 16.52 44.86
CA TYR A 258 -12.75 17.04 44.86
C TYR A 258 -12.95 17.95 46.09
N SER A 259 -13.10 19.26 45.87
CA SER A 259 -13.53 20.21 46.91
C SER A 259 -15.05 20.36 46.84
N PRO A 260 -15.82 19.93 47.85
CA PRO A 260 -17.27 20.13 47.84
C PRO A 260 -17.60 21.61 48.08
N ALA A 261 -18.47 22.16 47.24
CA ALA A 261 -18.95 23.53 47.34
C ALA A 261 -19.78 23.72 48.63
N ILE A 262 -19.39 24.68 49.46
CA ILE A 262 -20.19 25.15 50.60
C ILE A 262 -21.33 26.01 50.03
N GLY A 263 -22.55 25.49 50.10
CA GLY A 263 -23.76 26.23 49.76
C GLY A 263 -24.08 27.27 50.83
N THR A 264 -24.23 28.54 50.43
CA THR A 264 -24.84 29.59 51.24
C THR A 264 -26.34 29.61 50.95
N SER A 265 -27.15 29.18 51.91
CA SER A 265 -28.60 29.41 51.92
C SER A 265 -28.91 30.83 52.37
N VAL A 266 -29.85 31.47 51.68
CA VAL A 266 -30.70 32.57 52.17
C VAL A 266 -32.06 31.96 52.49
#